data_AF-A0A9W6WSD2-F1
#
_entry.id   AF-A0A9W6WSD2-F1
#
_cell.length_a   1.000
_cell.length_b   1.000
_cell.length_c   1.000
_cell.angle_alpha   90.00
_cell.angle_beta   90.00
_cell.angle_gamma   90.00
#
_symmetry.space_group_name_H-M   'P 1'
#
loop_
_entity.id
_entity.type
_entity.pdbx_description
1 polymer ?
#
loop_
_entity_poly.entity_id
_entity_poly.type
_entity_poly.pdbx_seq_one_letter_code
_entity_poly.pdbx_strand_id
1 'polypeptide(L)'
;MLEQEGAVSAYGKASDSANSALLRMARREPYYKRNRAHLCSFYARGECNRGDECPYLHEMPRDKDDPLAKQNIKDRFYGKNDPVAMKMLGGQKKNQRRDGKNEDKPRGPPPTPEGAPKPKPPPLPPGKKPPLPPGPPPTAAKKTENEETKG
;
A
#
# COMPACT_ATOMS: atom_id res chain seq x y z
N MET A 1 -4.35 18.82 -37.53
CA MET A 1 -4.73 19.58 -36.32
C MET A 1 -5.66 18.69 -35.50
N LEU A 2 -5.09 17.82 -34.67
CA LEU A 2 -5.79 16.83 -33.86
C LEU A 2 -5.53 17.19 -32.39
N GLU A 3 -6.27 18.19 -31.91
CA GLU A 3 -6.26 18.62 -30.51
C GLU A 3 -7.71 18.71 -30.06
N GLN A 4 -8.29 17.58 -29.66
CA GLN A 4 -9.50 17.56 -28.86
C GLN A 4 -9.10 17.24 -27.42
N GLU A 5 -8.92 18.32 -26.70
CA GLU A 5 -8.66 18.40 -25.29
C GLU A 5 -9.83 17.77 -24.51
N GLY A 6 -9.56 16.66 -23.83
CA GLY A 6 -10.01 16.45 -22.46
C GLY A 6 -11.51 16.44 -22.13
N ALA A 7 -12.40 15.99 -23.02
CA ALA A 7 -13.80 15.72 -22.65
C ALA A 7 -14.03 14.25 -22.30
N VAL A 8 -13.83 13.86 -21.03
CA VAL A 8 -14.36 12.59 -20.50
C VAL A 8 -15.41 12.89 -19.44
N SER A 9 -16.65 13.11 -19.88
CA SER A 9 -17.83 12.65 -19.14
C SER A 9 -19.00 12.51 -20.11
N ALA A 10 -19.32 11.27 -20.49
CA ALA A 10 -20.37 10.95 -21.46
C ALA A 10 -21.79 11.07 -20.88
N TYR A 11 -21.97 11.21 -19.55
CA TYR A 11 -23.30 11.34 -18.95
C TYR A 11 -23.24 12.18 -17.66
N GLY A 12 -23.93 13.33 -17.66
CA GLY A 12 -24.35 14.03 -16.44
C GLY A 12 -23.75 15.42 -16.23
N LYS A 13 -24.61 16.44 -16.40
CA LYS A 13 -24.34 17.85 -16.08
C LYS A 13 -24.23 18.00 -14.55
N ALA A 14 -23.04 18.28 -14.04
CA ALA A 14 -22.86 18.92 -12.74
C ALA A 14 -22.11 20.25 -12.97
N SER A 15 -22.35 21.24 -12.11
CA SER A 15 -21.92 22.62 -12.32
C SER A 15 -20.41 22.74 -12.61
N ASP A 16 -20.11 23.55 -13.62
CA ASP A 16 -18.77 23.75 -14.20
C ASP A 16 -17.69 24.01 -13.13
N SER A 17 -18.04 24.74 -12.07
CA SER A 17 -17.12 25.16 -11.00
C SER A 17 -16.77 24.06 -9.98
N ALA A 18 -17.68 23.15 -9.64
CA ALA A 18 -17.42 22.11 -8.64
C ALA A 18 -16.70 20.89 -9.25
N ASN A 19 -16.99 20.60 -10.52
CA ASN A 19 -16.37 19.52 -11.26
C ASN A 19 -14.92 19.80 -11.64
N SER A 20 -14.55 21.07 -11.88
CA SER A 20 -13.18 21.47 -12.19
C SER A 20 -12.19 21.10 -11.07
N ALA A 21 -12.59 21.27 -9.80
CA ALA A 21 -11.78 20.91 -8.64
C ALA A 21 -11.57 19.39 -8.52
N LEU A 22 -12.59 18.59 -8.86
CA LEU A 22 -12.49 17.13 -8.91
C LEU A 22 -11.60 16.67 -10.06
N LEU A 23 -11.70 17.31 -11.23
CA LEU A 23 -10.87 17.00 -12.40
C LEU A 23 -9.38 17.25 -12.13
N ARG A 24 -9.02 18.33 -11.43
CA ARG A 24 -7.63 18.61 -11.02
C ARG A 24 -7.08 17.58 -10.00
N MET A 25 -7.95 16.96 -9.21
CA MET A 25 -7.56 15.91 -8.25
C MET A 25 -7.55 14.50 -8.85
N ALA A 26 -8.23 14.30 -9.99
CA ALA A 26 -8.31 12.99 -10.62
C ALA A 26 -6.91 12.47 -10.99
N ARG A 27 -6.67 11.18 -10.72
CA ARG A 27 -5.42 10.53 -11.09
C ARG A 27 -5.44 10.26 -12.59
N ARG A 28 -4.33 10.57 -13.28
CA ARG A 28 -4.16 10.29 -14.71
C ARG A 28 -3.72 8.85 -14.99
N GLU A 29 -3.08 8.19 -14.01
CA GLU A 29 -2.57 6.83 -14.14
C GLU A 29 -3.27 5.83 -13.19
N PRO A 30 -3.41 4.56 -13.61
CA PRO A 30 -3.99 3.51 -12.78
C PRO A 30 -3.14 3.21 -11.54
N TYR A 31 -3.81 2.99 -10.41
CA TYR A 31 -3.14 2.72 -9.13
C TYR A 31 -3.02 1.22 -8.84
N TYR A 32 -2.05 0.56 -9.47
CA TYR A 32 -1.84 -0.89 -9.33
C TYR A 32 -1.43 -1.35 -7.92
N LYS A 33 -1.00 -0.43 -7.04
CA LYS A 33 -0.69 -0.76 -5.64
C LYS A 33 -1.93 -1.25 -4.86
N ARG A 34 -3.16 -0.97 -5.33
CA ARG A 34 -4.40 -1.51 -4.73
C ARG A 34 -4.55 -3.03 -4.96
N ASN A 35 -3.98 -3.55 -6.05
CA ASN A 35 -4.12 -4.96 -6.44
C ASN A 35 -3.03 -5.85 -5.83
N ARG A 36 -2.17 -5.28 -4.98
CA ARG A 36 -1.12 -6.02 -4.29
C ARG A 36 -1.74 -7.04 -3.33
N ALA A 37 -1.06 -8.16 -3.16
CA ALA A 37 -1.44 -9.16 -2.18
C ALA A 37 -1.48 -8.56 -0.76
N HIS A 38 -2.34 -9.09 0.09
CA HIS A 38 -2.40 -8.68 1.48
C HIS A 38 -1.12 -9.08 2.24
N LEU A 39 -0.88 -8.41 3.35
CA LEU A 39 0.25 -8.69 4.22
C LEU A 39 0.10 -10.07 4.87
N CYS A 40 1.20 -10.80 4.95
CA CYS A 40 1.24 -12.08 5.63
C CYS A 40 1.16 -11.86 7.15
N SER A 41 0.07 -12.28 7.77
CA SER A 41 -0.13 -12.20 9.22
C SER A 41 0.91 -13.01 10.00
N PHE A 42 1.35 -14.15 9.47
CA PHE A 42 2.37 -15.00 10.08
C PHE A 42 3.76 -14.38 10.00
N TYR A 43 4.06 -13.67 8.91
CA TYR A 43 5.33 -12.94 8.79
C TYR A 43 5.39 -11.79 9.78
N ALA A 44 4.30 -11.05 9.95
CA ALA A 44 4.19 -9.99 10.95
C ALA A 44 4.37 -10.50 12.40
N ARG A 45 4.14 -11.80 12.66
CA ARG A 45 4.39 -12.46 13.95
C ARG A 45 5.74 -13.17 14.05
N GLY A 46 6.47 -13.33 12.94
CA GLY A 46 7.74 -14.06 12.87
C GLY A 46 7.63 -15.59 12.69
N GLU A 47 6.44 -16.11 12.38
CA GLU A 47 6.17 -17.56 12.30
C GLU A 47 5.97 -18.06 10.86
N CYS A 48 6.32 -17.25 9.85
CA CYS A 48 6.14 -17.64 8.45
C CYS A 48 7.25 -18.60 7.99
N ASN A 49 6.91 -19.89 7.84
CA ASN A 49 7.82 -20.92 7.33
C ASN A 49 7.86 -21.03 5.79
N ARG A 50 7.08 -20.21 5.07
CA ARG A 50 6.97 -20.28 3.59
C ARG A 50 8.06 -19.50 2.84
N GLY A 51 8.87 -18.70 3.55
CA GLY A 51 9.95 -17.92 2.93
C GLY A 51 9.48 -17.09 1.72
N ASP A 52 10.22 -17.15 0.63
CA ASP A 52 9.93 -16.39 -0.60
C ASP A 52 8.79 -16.98 -1.45
N GLU A 53 8.31 -18.18 -1.12
CA GLU A 53 7.19 -18.83 -1.82
C GLU A 53 5.82 -18.43 -1.24
N CYS A 54 5.81 -17.56 -0.22
CA CYS A 54 4.58 -17.07 0.39
C CYS A 54 3.81 -16.18 -0.59
N PRO A 55 2.52 -16.48 -0.91
CA PRO A 55 1.71 -15.66 -1.81
C PRO A 55 1.30 -14.31 -1.18
N TYR A 56 1.49 -14.15 0.13
CA TYR A 56 1.20 -12.93 0.88
C TYR A 56 2.47 -12.08 1.02
N LEU A 57 2.30 -10.76 1.09
CA LEU A 57 3.44 -9.85 1.18
C LEU A 57 4.14 -9.92 2.54
N HIS A 58 5.47 -10.00 2.51
CA HIS A 58 6.35 -9.91 3.66
C HIS A 58 6.81 -8.46 3.90
N GLU A 59 5.88 -7.58 4.24
CA GLU A 59 6.13 -6.19 4.63
C GLU A 59 5.47 -5.93 6.01
N MET A 60 6.00 -4.97 6.76
CA MET A 60 5.43 -4.62 8.06
C MET A 60 4.08 -3.90 7.87
N PRO A 61 3.02 -4.28 8.61
CA PRO A 61 1.76 -3.55 8.58
C PRO A 61 1.94 -2.08 8.91
N ARG A 62 1.14 -1.22 8.27
CA ARG A 62 1.04 0.19 8.64
C ARG A 62 0.53 0.33 10.06
N ASP A 63 0.97 1.41 10.72
CA ASP A 63 0.58 1.75 12.09
C ASP A 63 -0.94 1.86 12.22
N LYS A 64 -1.48 1.27 13.29
CA LYS A 64 -2.91 1.30 13.59
C LYS A 64 -3.40 2.69 13.98
N ASP A 65 -2.49 3.55 14.42
CA ASP A 65 -2.75 4.92 14.83
C ASP A 65 -2.85 5.90 13.65
N ASP A 66 -2.50 5.48 12.42
CA ASP A 66 -2.76 6.30 11.23
C ASP A 66 -4.27 6.45 11.03
N PRO A 67 -4.84 7.67 10.99
CA PRO A 67 -6.28 7.88 10.79
C PRO A 67 -6.81 7.27 9.48
N LEU A 68 -5.92 6.89 8.55
CA LEU A 68 -6.27 6.21 7.30
C LEU A 68 -6.45 4.70 7.44
N ALA A 69 -6.02 4.08 8.54
CA ALA A 69 -6.05 2.64 8.75
C ALA A 69 -7.47 2.11 9.02
N LYS A 70 -8.33 2.90 9.68
CA LYS A 70 -9.71 2.52 10.00
C LYS A 70 -10.66 2.90 8.86
N GLN A 71 -10.88 1.96 7.94
CA GLN A 71 -11.73 2.14 6.76
C GLN A 71 -12.92 1.18 6.82
N ASN A 72 -14.13 1.69 6.98
CA ASN A 72 -15.35 0.88 6.96
C ASN A 72 -16.03 0.93 5.58
N ILE A 73 -16.48 -0.23 5.09
CA ILE A 73 -17.11 -0.37 3.76
C ILE A 73 -18.40 0.44 3.66
N LYS A 74 -19.24 0.43 4.71
CA LYS A 74 -20.53 1.17 4.71
C LYS A 74 -20.29 2.67 4.63
N ASP A 75 -19.36 3.17 5.43
CA ASP A 75 -18.99 4.58 5.52
C ASP A 75 -18.42 5.10 4.19
N ARG A 76 -17.56 4.30 3.55
CA ARG A 76 -17.01 4.60 2.21
C ARG A 76 -18.05 4.54 1.08
N PHE A 77 -19.08 3.71 1.21
CA PHE A 77 -20.16 3.63 0.22
C PHE A 77 -21.12 4.81 0.34
N TYR A 78 -21.56 5.14 1.57
CA TYR A 78 -22.52 6.23 1.80
C TYR A 78 -21.85 7.61 1.93
N GLY A 79 -20.52 7.70 1.87
CA GLY A 79 -19.77 8.96 1.95
C GLY A 79 -19.77 9.60 3.34
N LYS A 80 -20.02 8.82 4.40
CA LYS A 80 -20.03 9.30 5.80
C LYS A 80 -18.69 8.95 6.44
N ASN A 81 -18.04 9.90 7.11
CA ASN A 81 -16.79 9.66 7.86
C ASN A 81 -15.69 8.88 7.12
N ASP A 82 -15.52 9.07 5.80
CA ASP A 82 -14.44 8.45 5.03
C ASP A 82 -13.12 9.25 5.20
N PRO A 83 -12.10 8.70 5.88
CA PRO A 83 -10.84 9.42 6.09
C PRO A 83 -10.05 9.63 4.80
N VAL A 84 -10.24 8.82 3.74
CA VAL A 84 -9.62 9.06 2.42
C VAL A 84 -10.25 10.29 1.78
N ALA A 85 -11.58 10.38 1.76
CA ALA A 85 -12.29 11.52 1.19
C ALA A 85 -11.93 12.82 1.93
N MET A 86 -11.92 12.78 3.27
CA MET A 86 -11.49 13.91 4.10
C MET A 86 -10.05 14.34 3.79
N LYS A 87 -9.14 13.39 3.59
CA LYS A 87 -7.75 13.67 3.22
C LYS A 87 -7.62 14.29 1.83
N MET A 88 -8.41 13.83 0.85
CA MET A 88 -8.39 14.37 -0.51
C MET A 88 -8.93 15.81 -0.55
N LEU A 89 -10.08 16.06 0.09
CA LEU A 89 -10.69 17.39 0.18
C LEU A 89 -9.86 18.35 1.05
N GLY A 90 -9.30 17.86 2.17
CA GLY A 90 -8.42 18.65 3.04
C GLY A 90 -7.06 18.98 2.39
N GLY A 91 -6.57 18.12 1.50
CA GLY A 91 -5.33 18.32 0.76
C GLY A 91 -5.35 19.54 -0.16
N GLN A 92 -6.50 19.87 -0.76
CA GLN A 92 -6.65 21.02 -1.66
C GLN A 92 -6.30 22.35 -0.95
N LYS A 93 -6.72 22.52 0.31
CA LYS A 93 -6.43 23.73 1.10
C LYS A 93 -4.93 23.93 1.34
N LYS A 94 -4.15 22.84 1.40
CA LYS A 94 -2.69 22.88 1.57
C LYS A 94 -1.95 23.11 0.25
N ASN A 95 -2.45 22.55 -0.87
CA ASN A 95 -1.82 22.70 -2.18
C ASN A 95 -2.01 24.10 -2.79
N GLN A 96 -3.20 24.72 -2.66
CA GLN A 96 -3.44 26.08 -3.17
C GLN A 96 -2.48 27.13 -2.57
N ARG A 97 -2.02 26.92 -1.33
CA ARG A 97 -1.01 27.79 -0.68
C ARG A 97 0.42 27.59 -1.21
N ARG A 98 0.70 26.47 -1.88
CA ARG A 98 2.01 26.16 -2.48
C ARG A 98 2.07 26.49 -3.98
N ASP A 99 0.94 26.40 -4.67
CA ASP A 99 0.85 26.62 -6.12
C ASP A 99 1.06 28.09 -6.53
N GLY A 100 0.81 29.07 -5.65
CA GLY A 100 1.06 30.51 -5.92
C GLY A 100 2.52 30.93 -6.10
N LYS A 101 3.48 30.00 -6.10
CA LYS A 101 4.92 30.23 -6.38
C LYS A 101 5.46 29.45 -7.59
N ASN A 102 4.65 28.65 -8.29
CA ASN A 102 5.15 27.70 -9.31
C ASN A 102 4.21 27.53 -10.50
N GLU A 103 3.49 28.58 -10.91
CA GLU A 103 2.51 28.49 -12.00
C GLU A 103 3.14 28.44 -13.42
N ASP A 104 4.45 28.64 -13.56
CA ASP A 104 5.14 28.68 -14.87
C ASP A 104 5.94 27.41 -15.24
N LYS A 105 5.84 26.32 -14.45
CA LYS A 105 6.50 25.06 -14.82
C LYS A 105 5.49 24.09 -15.42
N PRO A 106 5.59 23.73 -16.72
CA PRO A 106 4.79 22.64 -17.26
C PRO A 106 5.08 21.41 -16.40
N ARG A 107 4.01 20.78 -15.89
CA ARG A 107 4.13 19.51 -15.17
C ARG A 107 4.90 18.57 -16.11
N GLY A 108 6.12 18.22 -15.71
CA GLY A 108 7.02 17.42 -16.52
C GLY A 108 6.35 16.13 -16.98
N PRO A 109 6.91 15.47 -18.03
CA PRO A 109 6.40 14.19 -18.48
C PRO A 109 6.22 13.25 -17.28
N PRO A 110 5.20 12.37 -17.32
CA PRO A 110 4.97 11.41 -16.24
C PRO A 110 6.30 10.75 -15.89
N PRO A 111 6.62 10.54 -14.59
CA PRO A 111 7.76 9.71 -14.26
C PRO A 111 7.55 8.39 -15.01
N THR A 112 8.47 8.08 -15.93
CA THR A 112 8.51 6.75 -16.54
C THR A 112 8.45 5.74 -15.39
N PRO A 113 7.78 4.59 -15.55
CA PRO A 113 7.85 3.54 -14.55
C PRO A 113 9.33 3.17 -14.36
N GLU A 114 9.98 3.75 -13.36
CA GLU A 114 11.29 3.34 -12.87
C GLU A 114 11.08 1.97 -12.21
N GLY A 115 11.08 0.99 -13.10
CA GLY A 115 10.88 -0.42 -12.88
C GLY A 115 11.44 -1.18 -14.07
N ALA A 116 12.53 -0.69 -14.66
CA ALA A 116 13.43 -1.58 -15.36
C ALA A 116 13.88 -2.63 -14.33
N PRO A 117 13.66 -3.93 -14.57
CA PRO A 117 14.22 -4.95 -13.69
C PRO A 117 15.73 -4.76 -13.72
N LYS A 118 16.35 -4.47 -12.57
CA LYS A 118 17.80 -4.66 -12.42
C LYS A 118 18.12 -6.05 -12.97
N PRO A 119 19.16 -6.21 -13.83
CA PRO A 119 19.54 -7.53 -14.31
C PRO A 119 19.71 -8.44 -13.08
N LYS A 120 18.99 -9.56 -13.06
CA LYS A 120 19.15 -10.57 -12.01
C LYS A 120 20.65 -10.91 -11.93
N PRO A 121 21.27 -10.93 -10.74
CA PRO A 121 22.64 -11.41 -10.63
C PRO A 121 22.74 -12.81 -11.25
N PRO A 122 23.88 -13.16 -11.87
CA PRO A 122 24.05 -14.45 -12.51
C PRO A 122 23.73 -15.59 -11.52
N PRO A 123 23.10 -16.68 -11.99
CA PRO A 123 22.80 -17.81 -11.11
C PRO A 123 24.11 -18.31 -10.48
N LEU A 124 24.08 -18.44 -9.15
CA LEU A 124 25.15 -19.12 -8.42
C LEU A 124 25.33 -20.53 -8.99
N PRO A 125 26.57 -21.01 -9.14
CA PRO A 125 26.83 -22.32 -9.69
C PRO A 125 26.13 -23.41 -8.85
N PRO A 126 25.54 -24.43 -9.49
CA PRO A 126 24.88 -25.51 -8.76
C PRO A 126 25.89 -26.26 -7.89
N GLY A 127 25.61 -26.38 -6.59
CA GLY A 127 26.29 -27.36 -5.75
C GLY A 127 26.83 -26.92 -4.38
N LYS A 128 26.61 -25.68 -3.90
CA LYS A 128 26.96 -25.34 -2.51
C LYS A 128 25.79 -24.67 -1.80
N LYS A 129 24.99 -25.47 -1.10
CA LYS A 129 24.04 -24.95 -0.10
C LYS A 129 24.85 -24.19 0.95
N PRO A 130 24.54 -22.92 1.26
CA PRO A 130 25.11 -22.25 2.42
C PRO A 130 24.80 -23.06 3.68
N PRO A 131 25.75 -23.22 4.63
CA PRO A 131 25.46 -23.92 5.87
C PRO A 131 24.33 -23.18 6.60
N LEU A 132 23.31 -23.93 7.00
CA LEU A 132 22.21 -23.45 7.83
C LEU A 132 22.80 -22.87 9.13
N PRO A 133 22.32 -21.72 9.62
CA PRO A 133 22.70 -21.25 10.94
C PRO A 133 22.30 -22.30 11.99
N PRO A 134 23.10 -22.51 13.05
CA PRO A 134 22.73 -23.41 14.13
C PRO A 134 21.39 -22.95 14.72
N GLY A 135 20.43 -23.87 14.79
CA GLY A 135 19.13 -23.61 15.38
C GLY A 135 19.27 -23.17 16.84
N PRO A 136 18.32 -22.37 17.36
CA PRO A 136 18.30 -22.04 18.78
C PRO A 136 18.24 -23.32 19.62
N PRO A 137 18.92 -23.36 20.79
CA PRO A 137 18.96 -24.54 21.63
C PRO A 137 17.54 -24.91 22.11
N PRO A 138 17.24 -26.20 22.32
CA PRO A 138 15.93 -26.62 22.82
C PRO A 138 15.70 -26.00 24.19
N THR A 139 14.67 -25.18 24.31
CA THR A 139 14.16 -24.73 25.61
C THR A 139 13.70 -25.96 26.38
N ALA A 140 14.38 -26.24 27.49
CA ALA A 140 14.06 -27.32 28.40
C ALA A 140 12.57 -27.27 28.77
N ALA A 141 11.83 -28.29 28.35
CA ALA A 141 10.46 -28.52 28.79
C ALA A 141 10.49 -28.78 30.31
N LYS A 142 10.05 -27.78 31.08
CA LYS A 142 9.70 -27.96 32.50
C LYS A 142 8.54 -28.94 32.54
N LYS A 143 8.82 -30.19 32.91
CA LYS A 143 7.79 -31.15 33.34
C LYS A 143 7.19 -30.59 34.62
N THR A 144 5.93 -30.15 34.57
CA THR A 144 5.10 -30.01 35.75
C THR A 144 4.45 -31.37 35.98
N GLU A 145 5.13 -32.19 36.76
CA GLU A 145 4.56 -33.32 37.47
C GLU A 145 3.51 -32.80 38.46
N ASN A 146 2.25 -33.20 38.25
CA ASN A 146 1.15 -32.93 39.17
C ASN A 146 0.85 -34.26 39.87
N GLU A 147 1.30 -34.38 41.12
CA GLU A 147 1.14 -35.56 41.96
C GLU A 147 -0.21 -35.49 42.67
N GLU A 148 -1.06 -36.47 42.35
CA GLU A 148 -2.30 -36.80 43.02
C GLU A 148 -2.00 -37.33 44.43
N THR A 149 -2.34 -36.57 45.48
CA THR A 149 -2.34 -37.08 46.86
C THR A 149 -3.66 -36.75 47.57
N LYS A 150 -4.53 -37.76 47.54
CA LYS A 150 -5.41 -38.25 48.60
C LYS A 150 -5.43 -37.47 49.93
N GLY A 151 -6.61 -36.96 50.28
CA GLY A 151 -6.99 -36.49 51.61
C GLY A 151 -8.50 -36.33 51.69
#